data_AF-A0A972WRY8-F1
#
_entry.id   AF-A0A972WRY8-F1
#
_cell.length_a   1.000
_cell.length_b   1.000
_cell.length_c   1.000
_cell.angle_alpha   90.00
_cell.angle_beta   90.00
_cell.angle_gamma   90.00
#
_symmetry.space_group_name_H-M   'P 1'
#
loop_
_entity.id
_entity.type
_entity.pdbx_description
1 polymer ?
#
loop_
_entity_poly.entity_id
_entity_poly.type
_entity_poly.pdbx_seq_one_letter_code
_entity_poly.pdbx_strand_id
1 'polypeptide(L)' 'MNEHPNLAALDKLKTRIQGLRAKTIDNGCTEGEALLDAAKVAELLDRYDLSLTDVEIRDAPCERREYEIRMT' A
#
# COMPACT_ATOMS: atom_id res chain seq x y z
N MET A 1 21.53 5.91 3.57
CA MET A 1 20.66 7.08 3.82
C MET A 1 19.24 6.58 3.69
N ASN A 2 18.57 6.25 4.79
CA ASN A 2 17.14 5.94 4.76
C ASN A 2 16.41 7.22 5.09
N GLU A 3 16.10 7.98 4.03
CA GLU A 3 15.12 9.06 4.11
C GLU A 3 13.78 8.42 4.43
N HIS A 4 13.37 8.47 5.70
CA HIS A 4 12.03 8.06 6.09
C HIS A 4 11.04 8.93 5.30
N PRO A 5 10.28 8.35 4.36
CA PRO A 5 9.41 9.15 3.52
C PRO A 5 8.38 9.83 4.41
N ASN A 6 8.17 11.13 4.17
CA ASN A 6 7.07 11.88 4.74
C ASN A 6 5.78 11.05 4.64
N LEU A 7 5.04 10.90 5.74
CA LEU A 7 3.83 10.07 5.81
C LEU A 7 2.83 10.38 4.68
N ALA A 8 2.71 11.65 4.29
CA ALA A 8 1.87 12.06 3.17
C ALA A 8 2.39 11.60 1.79
N ALA A 9 3.70 11.43 1.63
CA ALA A 9 4.31 10.86 0.43
C ALA A 9 4.12 9.34 0.38
N LEU A 10 4.18 8.67 1.53
CA LEU A 10 3.92 7.24 1.65
C LEU A 10 2.46 6.91 1.30
N ASP A 11 1.50 7.70 1.77
CA ASP A 11 0.08 7.50 1.47
C ASP A 11 -0.24 7.66 -0.03
N LYS A 12 0.34 8.69 -0.66
CA LYS A 12 0.26 8.88 -2.13
C LYS A 12 0.89 7.72 -2.89
N LEU A 13 2.00 7.17 -2.40
CA LEU A 13 2.65 6.02 -3.00
C LEU A 13 1.75 4.78 -2.92
N LYS A 14 1.16 4.49 -1.75
CA LYS A 14 0.21 3.38 -1.56
C LYS A 14 -0.98 3.49 -2.50
N THR A 15 -1.57 4.68 -2.61
CA THR A 15 -2.68 4.95 -3.54
C THR A 15 -2.29 4.69 -5.00
N ARG A 16 -1.07 5.07 -5.40
CA ARG A 16 -0.58 4.84 -6.77
C ARG A 16 -0.35 3.36 -7.06
N ILE A 17 0.18 2.60 -6.11
CA ILE A 17 0.35 1.14 -6.23
C ILE A 17 -1.01 0.45 -6.36
N GLN A 18 -2.00 0.86 -5.57
CA GLN A 18 -3.37 0.35 -5.67
C GLN A 18 -4.01 0.66 -7.03
N GLY A 19 -3.83 1.88 -7.55
CA GLY A 19 -4.33 2.26 -8.86
C GLY A 19 -3.74 1.45 -10.01
N LEU A 20 -2.45 1.13 -9.97
CA LEU A 20 -1.81 0.24 -10.95
C LEU A 20 -2.40 -1.18 -10.89
N ARG A 21 -2.59 -1.73 -9.69
CA ARG A 21 -3.23 -3.05 -9.50
C ARG A 21 -4.69 -3.08 -9.93
N ALA A 22 -5.45 -2.01 -9.70
CA ALA A 22 -6.84 -1.94 -10.14
C ALA A 22 -6.94 -1.86 -11.69
N LYS A 23 -6.02 -1.14 -12.33
CA LYS A 23 -5.96 -1.06 -13.80
C LYS A 23 -5.75 -2.41 -14.48
N THR A 24 -4.97 -3.30 -13.88
CA THR A 24 -4.75 -4.64 -14.44
C THR A 24 -5.98 -5.53 -14.35
N ILE A 25 -6.93 -5.23 -13.44
CA ILE A 25 -8.16 -6.02 -13.23
C ILE A 25 -9.34 -5.49 -14.05
N ASP A 26 -9.50 -4.17 -14.19
CA ASP A 26 -10.80 -3.58 -14.54
C ASP A 26 -10.94 -3.10 -16.00
N ASN A 27 -9.85 -2.92 -16.77
CA ASN A 27 -9.90 -2.23 -18.08
C ASN A 27 -9.34 -2.98 -19.30
N GLY A 28 -9.22 -4.31 -19.26
CA GLY A 28 -8.74 -5.06 -20.43
C GLY A 28 -7.30 -4.70 -20.78
N CYS A 29 -6.43 -4.80 -19.78
CA CYS A 29 -4.99 -4.61 -19.92
C CYS A 29 -4.41 -5.68 -20.87
N THR A 30 -3.52 -5.30 -21.79
CA THR A 30 -2.82 -6.28 -22.62
C THR A 30 -1.84 -7.09 -21.75
N GLU A 31 -1.50 -8.32 -22.17
CA GLU A 31 -0.59 -9.19 -21.41
C GLU A 31 0.76 -8.51 -21.10
N GLY A 32 1.28 -7.72 -22.06
CA GLY A 32 2.52 -6.96 -21.88
C GLY A 32 2.39 -5.84 -20.85
N GLU A 33 1.25 -5.14 -20.80
CA GLU A 33 1.01 -4.08 -19.82
C GLU A 33 0.84 -4.65 -18.41
N ALA A 34 0.17 -5.80 -18.26
CA ALA A 34 0.03 -6.46 -16.97
C ALA A 34 1.41 -6.87 -16.39
N LEU A 35 2.32 -7.36 -17.24
CA LEU A 35 3.68 -7.71 -16.85
C LEU A 35 4.51 -6.48 -16.44
N LEU A 36 4.40 -5.38 -17.20
CA LEU A 36 5.11 -4.14 -16.89
C LEU A 36 4.61 -3.50 -15.59
N ASP A 37 3.30 -3.51 -15.36
CA ASP A 37 2.70 -3.00 -14.13
C ASP A 37 3.10 -3.85 -12.91
N ALA A 38 3.10 -5.18 -13.04
CA ALA A 38 3.56 -6.08 -11.99
C ALA A 38 5.04 -5.84 -11.64
N ALA A 39 5.89 -5.67 -12.66
CA ALA A 39 7.30 -5.33 -12.46
C ALA A 39 7.46 -3.99 -11.75
N LYS A 40 6.64 -2.98 -12.11
CA LYS A 40 6.70 -1.67 -11.47
C LYS A 40 6.24 -1.70 -10.01
N VAL A 41 5.22 -2.50 -9.69
CA VAL A 41 4.77 -2.72 -8.31
C VAL A 41 5.88 -3.37 -7.48
N ALA A 42 6.54 -4.42 -8.01
CA ALA A 42 7.64 -5.09 -7.31
C ALA A 42 8.82 -4.15 -7.03
N GLU A 43 9.22 -3.32 -8.00
CA GLU A 43 10.28 -2.31 -7.83
C GLU A 43 9.94 -1.29 -6.73
N LEU A 44 8.68 -0.83 -6.67
CA LEU A 44 8.24 0.14 -5.67
C LEU A 44 8.14 -0.48 -4.27
N LEU A 45 7.74 -1.75 -4.16
CA LEU A 45 7.71 -2.45 -2.87
C LEU A 45 9.13 -2.63 -2.31
N ASP A 46 10.07 -3.11 -3.13
CA ASP A 46 11.47 -3.33 -2.74
C ASP A 46 12.17 -2.03 -2.33
N ARG A 47 12.03 -0.96 -3.12
CA ARG A 47 12.66 0.33 -2.83
C ARG A 47 12.25 0.91 -1.48
N TYR A 48 11.01 0.69 -1.06
CA TYR A 48 10.44 1.29 0.15
C TYR A 48 10.33 0.31 1.31
N ASP A 49 10.89 -0.90 1.18
CA ASP A 49 10.83 -1.97 2.20
C ASP A 49 9.38 -2.27 2.61
N LEU A 50 8.49 -2.39 1.62
CA LEU A 50 7.06 -2.66 1.81
C LEU A 50 6.70 -4.05 1.34
N SER A 51 5.76 -4.70 2.04
CA SER A 51 5.09 -5.91 1.60
C SER A 51 3.76 -5.61 0.91
N LEU A 52 3.19 -6.61 0.22
CA LEU A 52 1.85 -6.49 -0.36
C LEU A 52 0.77 -6.19 0.71
N THR A 53 0.93 -6.73 1.91
CA THR A 53 0.02 -6.50 3.03
C THR A 53 0.02 -5.03 3.46
N ASP A 54 1.15 -4.32 3.34
CA ASP A 54 1.28 -2.91 3.73
C ASP A 54 0.51 -1.95 2.81
N VAL A 55 0.28 -2.36 1.57
CA VAL A 55 -0.46 -1.60 0.55
C VAL A 55 -1.91 -2.06 0.40
N GLU A 56 -2.30 -3.15 1.04
CA GLU A 56 -3.69 -3.62 1.07
C GLU A 56 -4.50 -2.83 2.10
N ILE A 57 -5.35 -1.92 1.64
CA ILE A 57 -6.37 -1.31 2.49
C ILE A 57 -7.52 -2.30 2.59
N ARG A 58 -7.74 -2.81 3.79
CA ARG A 58 -8.86 -3.69 4.12
C ARG A 58 -9.86 -2.89 4.94
N ASP A 59 -11.12 -3.00 4.59
CA ASP A 59 -12.19 -2.57 5.49
C ASP A 59 -12.07 -3.40 6.78
N ALA A 60 -11.94 -2.72 7.91
CA ALA A 60 -11.79 -3.33 9.21
C ALA A 60 -12.69 -2.59 10.22
N PRO A 61 -13.36 -3.32 11.12
CA PRO A 61 -14.19 -2.68 12.13
C PRO A 61 -13.34 -1.77 13.03
N CYS A 62 -13.77 -0.52 13.16
CA CYS A 62 -13.16 0.42 14.10
C CYS A 62 -13.59 0.06 15.53
N GLU A 63 -12.65 -0.37 16.38
CA GLU A 63 -12.91 -0.69 17.78
C GLU A 63 -12.62 0.52 18.69
N ARG A 64 -13.56 0.84 19.58
CA ARG A 64 -13.32 1.77 20.69
C ARG A 64 -12.82 0.98 21.90
N ARG A 65 -11.63 1.30 22.39
CA ARG A 65 -11.09 0.72 23.63
C ARG A 65 -11.11 1.76 24.74
N GLU A 66 -11.75 1.41 25.84
CA GLU A 66 -11.67 2.16 27.09
C GLU A 66 -10.56 1.55 27.95
N TYR A 67 -9.67 2.39 28.48
CA TYR A 67 -8.57 1.98 29.33
C TYR A 67 -8.78 2.58 30.72
N GLU A 68 -8.82 1.73 31.75
CA GLU A 68 -8.73 2.17 33.14
C GLU A 68 -7.26 2.38 33.50
N ILE A 69 -6.91 3.62 33.85
CA ILE A 69 -5.60 3.93 34.41
C ILE A 69 -5.64 3.54 35.89
N ARG A 70 -5.01 2.41 36.23
CA ARG A 70 -4.85 2.01 37.62
C ARG A 70 -3.65 2.75 38.24
N MET A 71 -3.94 3.83 38.96
CA MET A 71 -2.92 4.49 39.79
C MET A 71 -2.67 3.63 41.03
N THR A 72 -1.40 3.25 41.25
CA THR A 72 -0.94 2.53 42.44
C THR A 72 -0.12 3.48 43.30
#